data_AF-A0A7W1GX54-F1
#
_entry.id   AF-A0A7W1GX54-F1
#
_cell.length_a   1.000
_cell.length_b   1.000
_cell.length_c   1.000
_cell.angle_alpha   90.00
_cell.angle_beta   90.00
_cell.angle_gamma   90.00
#
_symmetry.space_group_name_H-M   'P 1'
#
loop_
_entity.id
_entity.type
_entity.pdbx_description
1 polymer ?
#
loop_
_entity_poly.entity_id
_entity_poly.type
_entity_poly.pdbx_seq_one_letter_code
_entity_poly.pdbx_strand_id
1 'polypeptide(L)'
;PSFAREAFKMGGLAPSRVNAVNEVAANAFLRGEIGFMDIVRCVERSLDKAESGTPSLESILSTDLEARETWRELLVRNRASYN
;
A
#
# COMPACT_ATOMS: atom_id res chain seq x y z
N PRO A 1 9.56 -0.59 11.94
CA PRO A 1 8.59 0.16 11.11
C PRO A 1 7.31 0.50 11.89
N SER A 2 7.05 1.79 12.12
CA SER A 2 5.89 2.31 12.88
C SER A 2 4.55 2.04 12.19
N PHE A 3 4.52 2.07 10.85
CA PHE A 3 3.29 1.96 10.05
C PHE A 3 2.50 0.66 10.29
N ALA A 4 3.16 -0.49 10.50
CA ALA A 4 2.44 -1.74 10.76
C ALA A 4 1.72 -1.69 12.11
N ARG A 5 2.39 -1.16 13.14
CA ARG A 5 1.80 -0.96 14.46
C ARG A 5 0.65 0.05 14.41
N GLU A 6 0.78 1.08 13.59
CA GLU A 6 -0.25 2.08 13.37
C GLU A 6 -1.48 1.50 12.65
N ALA A 7 -1.28 0.75 11.56
CA ALA A 7 -2.34 0.04 10.85
C ALA A 7 -3.12 -0.90 11.78
N PHE A 8 -2.41 -1.66 12.62
CA PHE A 8 -3.03 -2.52 13.63
C PHE A 8 -3.84 -1.74 14.67
N LYS A 9 -3.36 -0.57 15.10
CA LYS A 9 -4.08 0.28 16.05
C LYS A 9 -5.33 0.91 15.43
N MET A 10 -5.26 1.31 14.16
CA MET A 10 -6.42 1.80 13.41
C MET A 10 -7.48 0.72 13.22
N GLY A 11 -7.04 -0.54 13.02
CA GLY A 11 -7.93 -1.66 12.77
C GLY A 11 -8.68 -1.49 11.45
N GLY A 12 -9.86 -2.10 11.35
CA GLY A 12 -10.68 -2.04 10.15
C GLY A 12 -9.95 -2.56 8.91
N LEU A 13 -9.87 -1.71 7.89
CA LEU A 13 -9.29 -2.06 6.59
C LEU A 13 -7.81 -1.63 6.44
N ALA A 14 -7.28 -0.88 7.42
CA ALA A 14 -5.92 -0.37 7.39
C ALA A 14 -4.84 -1.47 7.26
N PRO A 15 -4.91 -2.60 8.00
CA PRO A 15 -3.94 -3.68 7.85
C PRO A 15 -3.95 -4.30 6.44
N SER A 16 -5.13 -4.50 5.86
CA SER A 16 -5.29 -5.06 4.51
C SER A 16 -4.63 -4.16 3.46
N ARG A 17 -4.96 -2.86 3.51
CA ARG A 17 -4.40 -1.84 2.62
C ARG A 17 -2.88 -1.78 2.71
N VAL A 18 -2.33 -1.69 3.92
CA VAL A 18 -0.88 -1.62 4.14
C VAL A 18 -0.17 -2.87 3.64
N ASN A 19 -0.75 -4.05 3.85
CA ASN A 19 -0.18 -5.30 3.36
C ASN A 19 -0.14 -5.32 1.82
N ALA A 20 -1.26 -4.98 1.18
CA ALA A 20 -1.37 -4.91 -0.28
C ALA A 20 -0.33 -3.97 -0.91
N VAL A 21 -0.17 -2.77 -0.33
CA VAL A 21 0.79 -1.77 -0.82
C VAL A 21 2.24 -2.20 -0.59
N ASN A 22 2.53 -2.80 0.57
CA ASN A 22 3.86 -3.34 0.84
C ASN A 22 4.25 -4.40 -0.19
N GLU A 23 3.35 -5.31 -0.55
CA GLU A 23 3.63 -6.33 -1.57
C GLU A 23 3.86 -5.73 -2.96
N VAL A 24 3.07 -4.73 -3.36
CA VAL A 24 3.28 -4.04 -4.64
C VAL A 24 4.63 -3.33 -4.69
N ALA A 25 4.97 -2.59 -3.62
CA ALA A 25 6.23 -1.86 -3.54
C ALA A 25 7.44 -2.79 -3.42
N ALA A 26 7.36 -3.86 -2.61
CA ALA A 26 8.41 -4.85 -2.50
C ALA A 26 8.67 -5.55 -3.85
N ASN A 27 7.62 -5.91 -4.58
CA ASN A 27 7.76 -6.48 -5.92
C ASN A 27 8.41 -5.50 -6.91
N ALA A 28 8.06 -4.21 -6.86
CA ALA A 28 8.69 -3.18 -7.68
C ALA A 28 10.18 -2.99 -7.32
N PHE A 29 10.52 -3.01 -6.03
CA PHE A 29 11.92 -2.99 -5.57
C PHE A 29 12.71 -4.20 -6.08
N LEU A 30 12.15 -5.42 -5.96
CA LEU A 30 12.77 -6.64 -6.46
C LEU A 30 12.99 -6.63 -7.99
N ARG A 31 12.18 -5.88 -8.73
CA ARG A 31 12.36 -5.64 -10.18
C ARG A 31 13.28 -4.46 -10.51
N GLY A 32 13.87 -3.80 -9.50
CA GLY A 32 14.75 -2.63 -9.70
C GLY A 32 14.01 -1.38 -10.18
N GLU A 33 12.71 -1.27 -9.89
CA GLU A 33 11.87 -0.16 -10.37
C GLU A 33 11.84 1.03 -9.39
N ILE A 34 12.06 0.77 -8.11
CA ILE A 34 12.11 1.76 -7.03
C ILE A 34 13.27 1.45 -6.07
N GLY A 35 13.68 2.44 -5.26
CA GLY A 35 14.68 2.24 -4.22
C GLY A 35 14.11 1.57 -2.96
N PHE A 36 14.97 1.03 -2.11
CA PHE A 36 14.55 0.37 -0.86
C PHE A 36 13.68 1.28 0.04
N MET A 37 14.06 2.55 0.16
CA MET A 37 13.31 3.53 0.97
C MET A 37 11.97 3.96 0.35
N ASP A 38 11.75 3.70 -0.94
CA ASP A 38 10.45 3.96 -1.56
C ASP A 38 9.37 3.00 -1.07
N ILE A 39 9.73 1.79 -0.63
CA ILE A 39 8.79 0.84 -0.03
C ILE A 39 8.12 1.49 1.19
N VAL A 40 8.92 2.06 2.08
CA VAL A 40 8.44 2.73 3.30
C VAL A 40 7.54 3.92 2.93
N ARG A 41 7.99 4.77 2.00
CA ARG A 41 7.21 5.93 1.53
C ARG A 41 5.86 5.54 0.93
N CYS A 42 5.81 4.44 0.18
CA CYS A 42 4.55 3.96 -0.40
C CYS A 42 3.58 3.49 0.68
N VAL A 43 4.08 2.71 1.63
CA VAL A 43 3.26 2.19 2.73
C VAL A 43 2.74 3.32 3.63
N GLU A 44 3.59 4.28 4.01
CA GLU A 44 3.19 5.44 4.82
C GLU A 44 2.09 6.26 4.13
N ARG A 45 2.28 6.60 2.85
CA ARG A 45 1.26 7.32 2.06
C ARG A 45 -0.04 6.53 1.87
N SER A 46 -0.01 5.21 2.02
CA SER A 46 -1.23 4.40 1.91
C SER A 46 -2.11 4.49 3.14
N LEU A 47 -1.51 4.72 4.32
CA LEU A 47 -2.20 4.83 5.60
C LEU A 47 -3.11 6.06 5.67
N ASP A 48 -2.72 7.17 5.05
CA ASP A 48 -3.53 8.40 4.98
C ASP A 48 -4.92 8.20 4.36
N LYS A 49 -5.11 7.08 3.63
CA LYS A 49 -6.35 6.74 2.92
C LYS A 49 -7.11 5.57 3.56
N ALA A 50 -6.66 5.06 4.71
CA ALA A 50 -7.30 3.92 5.34
C ALA A 50 -8.53 4.34 6.16
N GLU A 51 -9.68 3.73 5.87
CA GLU A 51 -10.93 3.97 6.60
C GLU A 51 -11.04 3.08 7.84
N SER A 52 -11.59 3.66 8.92
CA SER A 52 -11.95 2.95 10.14
C SER A 52 -13.34 2.34 10.03
N GLY A 53 -13.53 1.09 10.50
CA GLY A 53 -14.83 0.43 10.54
C GLY A 53 -14.73 -1.07 10.85
N THR A 54 -15.87 -1.75 10.96
CA THR A 54 -15.90 -3.21 11.12
C THR A 54 -15.70 -3.87 9.75
N PRO A 55 -14.60 -4.62 9.54
CA PRO A 55 -14.32 -5.21 8.24
C PRO A 55 -15.19 -6.45 8.01
N SER A 56 -15.74 -6.57 6.79
CA SER A 56 -16.24 -7.82 6.24
C SER A 56 -15.20 -8.44 5.30
N LEU A 57 -15.32 -9.74 5.01
CA LEU A 57 -14.44 -10.40 4.03
C LEU A 57 -14.47 -9.67 2.67
N GLU A 58 -15.65 -9.29 2.20
CA GLU A 58 -15.81 -8.56 0.94
C GLU A 58 -15.07 -7.22 0.96
N SER A 59 -15.21 -6.44 2.05
CA SER A 59 -14.52 -5.16 2.19
C SER A 59 -12.99 -5.30 2.28
N ILE A 60 -12.50 -6.38 2.88
CA ILE A 60 -11.07 -6.68 2.97
C ILE A 60 -10.52 -6.97 1.57
N LEU A 61 -11.21 -7.82 0.81
CA LEU A 61 -10.82 -8.22 -0.54
C LEU A 61 -10.89 -7.04 -1.52
N SER A 62 -11.95 -6.22 -1.45
CA SER A 62 -12.07 -5.03 -2.31
C SER A 62 -11.00 -3.98 -1.98
N THR A 63 -10.67 -3.80 -0.69
CA THR A 63 -9.57 -2.90 -0.27
C THR A 63 -8.22 -3.40 -0.75
N ASP A 64 -7.94 -4.69 -0.65
CA ASP A 64 -6.68 -5.26 -1.17
C ASP A 64 -6.57 -5.02 -2.68
N LEU A 65 -7.63 -5.32 -3.43
CA LEU A 65 -7.66 -5.14 -4.88
C LEU A 65 -7.46 -3.67 -5.28
N GLU A 66 -8.25 -2.75 -4.72
CA GLU A 66 -8.14 -1.31 -5.01
C GLU A 66 -6.75 -0.79 -4.66
N ALA A 67 -6.21 -1.15 -3.49
CA ALA A 67 -4.90 -0.70 -3.08
C ALA A 67 -3.81 -1.17 -4.06
N ARG A 68 -3.90 -2.41 -4.56
CA ARG A 68 -2.96 -2.92 -5.56
C ARG A 68 -3.07 -2.18 -6.88
N GLU A 69 -4.27 -1.94 -7.38
CA GLU A 69 -4.50 -1.24 -8.65
C GLU A 69 -3.97 0.19 -8.58
N THR A 70 -4.41 0.95 -7.57
CA THR A 70 -3.99 2.34 -7.33
C THR A 70 -2.46 2.47 -7.27
N TRP A 71 -1.78 1.59 -6.54
CA TRP A 71 -0.34 1.70 -6.35
C TRP A 71 0.49 1.20 -7.53
N ARG A 72 0.02 0.19 -8.28
CA ARG A 72 0.66 -0.17 -9.54
C ARG A 72 0.62 0.99 -10.53
N GLU A 73 -0.53 1.67 -10.65
CA GLU A 73 -0.65 2.83 -11.53
C GLU A 73 0.26 3.99 -11.10
N LEU A 74 0.29 4.32 -9.80
CA LEU A 74 1.13 5.40 -9.29
C LEU A 74 2.63 5.14 -9.54
N LEU A 75 3.09 3.89 -9.36
CA LEU A 75 4.47 3.52 -9.62
C LEU A 75 4.84 3.61 -11.11
N VAL A 76 3.94 3.18 -11.99
CA VAL A 76 4.13 3.33 -13.45
C VAL A 76 4.22 4.81 -13.85
N ARG A 77 3.32 5.66 -13.33
CA ARG A 77 3.32 7.11 -13.61
C ARG A 77 4.61 7.79 -13.14
N ASN A 78 5.09 7.46 -11.95
CA ASN A 78 6.34 8.03 -11.44
C ASN A 78 7.54 7.63 -12.29
N ARG A 79 7.57 6.41 -12.84
CA ARG A 79 8.62 5.98 -13.79
C ARG A 79 8.61 6.81 -15.07
N ALA A 80 7.43 7.13 -15.60
CA ALA A 80 7.29 7.95 -16.81
C ALA A 80 7.76 9.41 -16.60
N SER A 81 7.80 9.91 -15.37
CA SER A 81 8.28 11.26 -15.06
C SER A 81 9.81 11.38 -14.92
N TYR A 82 10.55 10.26 -14.88
CA TYR A 82 12.01 10.22 -14.78
C TYR A 82 12.71 9.86 -16.10
N ASN A 83 11.96 9.66 -17.18
CA ASN A 83 12.48 9.39 -18.54
C ASN A 83 12.31 10.61 -19.46
#